data_AF-A0ABD6Q1F6-F1
#
_entry.id   AF-A0ABD6Q1F6-F1
#
_cell.length_a   1.000
_cell.length_b   1.000
_cell.length_c   1.000
_cell.angle_alpha   90.00
_cell.angle_beta   90.00
_cell.angle_gamma   90.00
#
_symmetry.space_group_name_H-M   'P 1'
#
loop_
_entity.id
_entity.type
_entity.pdbx_description
1 polymer ?
#
loop_
_entity_poly.entity_id
_entity_poly.type
_entity_poly.pdbx_seq_one_letter_code
_entity_poly.pdbx_strand_id
1 'polypeptide(L)'
;MKPDLPVLSAASARPPDRGHEGLGYPSRLMAAFAAVLALAVIWLVLPLGPGVAWMLTVIVGLVALALIGWCTYRLSRAREQSAHVLTALGAATADIPANLRTRMPLVLVTGDGLPALFDRIGETRHAHVGDGGIWLRVDRPQDLPRLAVAVRRWRDGRAPDGVVLSVAPALHTGTDVLVQKLRVIRQAVADAARMLGTRLPGYVAVYQRLTTGGPVGFATPEWYGVSSAAYLTGVDRLEPVIQAAEDMVSRAPDDRAASMRAAALASIIGWTQRVVLGALADRQLPATPWALFGAGWIDCGPATGPNGPWERDVELQTRVRRSTSAASPTPWPLPQPLIEAMPRRYWLSPRVAAAAHALALLACAAAAAFWGAARNNEALLTRMGADLGRYSMIPTDHDAAKRDALQVLVADRDQLDRYARNGIPLRLSFGMYRGAQLMPALNDAIASYVPPPPPPAVVTLDSMSLFDSGRAQLKPGSNRAMVGALDMIKSHPDKRILVAGYTDNVGNPDSNLKLSTARAEAVRDWLVDASGIPATQFAIQGYGMTRPIASNNTPDGRARNRRVEITLVPDLPAHEGQGK
;
A
#
# COMPACT_ATOMS: atom_id res chain seq x y z
N MET A 1 -22.19 64.87 -13.95
CA MET A 1 -22.56 63.48 -13.63
C MET A 1 -21.29 62.73 -13.29
N LYS A 2 -21.05 62.48 -12.00
CA LYS A 2 -20.11 61.46 -11.53
C LYS A 2 -20.78 60.08 -11.72
N PRO A 3 -20.02 59.03 -12.01
CA PRO A 3 -20.32 57.71 -11.50
C PRO A 3 -19.26 57.29 -10.48
N ASP A 4 -19.77 56.78 -9.37
CA ASP A 4 -19.06 56.36 -8.17
C ASP A 4 -18.17 55.13 -8.42
N LEU A 5 -16.93 55.22 -7.98
CA LEU A 5 -16.11 54.05 -7.63
C LEU A 5 -15.68 54.25 -6.17
N PRO A 6 -15.90 53.26 -5.29
CA PRO A 6 -15.61 53.40 -3.88
C PRO A 6 -14.09 53.46 -3.66
N VAL A 7 -13.65 54.55 -3.03
CA VAL A 7 -12.34 54.64 -2.40
C VAL A 7 -12.40 53.83 -1.11
N LEU A 8 -11.72 52.69 -1.07
CA LEU A 8 -11.47 51.98 0.18
C LEU A 8 -10.12 52.43 0.74
N SER A 9 -10.16 53.15 1.86
CA SER A 9 -9.00 53.49 2.67
C SER A 9 -9.07 52.80 4.04
N ALA A 10 -7.94 52.16 4.37
CA ALA A 10 -7.35 51.83 5.67
C ALA A 10 -8.16 51.07 6.75
N ALA A 11 -7.74 49.83 7.02
CA ALA A 11 -7.52 49.34 8.40
C ALA A 11 -6.57 48.12 8.40
N SER A 12 -5.53 48.20 9.23
CA SER A 12 -4.64 47.09 9.54
C SER A 12 -5.38 45.95 10.23
N ALA A 13 -5.27 44.73 9.71
CA ALA A 13 -5.55 43.50 10.44
C ALA A 13 -4.43 42.48 10.20
N ARG A 14 -4.02 41.84 11.30
CA ARG A 14 -2.94 40.86 11.51
C ARG A 14 -2.77 39.80 10.40
N PRO A 15 -1.57 39.22 10.28
CA PRO A 15 -1.28 38.25 9.22
C PRO A 15 -2.13 36.99 9.42
N PRO A 16 -2.70 36.39 8.37
CA PRO A 16 -3.03 34.99 8.45
C PRO A 16 -1.71 34.21 8.35
N ASP A 17 -1.09 33.99 9.51
CA ASP A 17 -0.20 32.85 9.70
C ASP A 17 -1.06 31.57 9.66
N ARG A 18 -1.29 31.10 8.44
CA ARG A 18 -1.50 29.69 8.14
C ARG A 18 -0.76 29.42 6.86
N GLY A 19 0.45 28.87 7.02
CA GLY A 19 1.25 28.34 5.93
C GLY A 19 0.35 27.65 4.91
N HIS A 20 0.23 28.26 3.74
CA HIS A 20 -0.59 27.74 2.67
C HIS A 20 0.01 26.41 2.21
N GLU A 21 -0.47 25.32 2.80
CA GLU A 21 -0.38 24.00 2.22
C GLU A 21 -1.24 24.01 0.96
N GLY A 22 -0.63 24.43 -0.17
CA GLY A 22 -1.11 23.99 -1.48
C GLY A 22 -1.12 22.46 -1.43
N LEU A 23 -2.30 21.87 -1.29
CA LEU A 23 -2.50 20.45 -1.05
C LEU A 23 -2.45 19.76 -2.41
N GLY A 24 -1.24 19.71 -2.97
CA GLY A 24 -0.91 18.81 -4.07
C GLY A 24 -1.08 17.34 -3.66
N TYR A 25 -0.68 16.41 -4.53
CA TYR A 25 -0.77 14.98 -4.21
C TYR A 25 -0.14 14.67 -2.84
N PRO A 26 -0.87 14.08 -1.89
CA PRO A 26 -0.42 13.90 -0.51
C PRO A 26 0.56 12.72 -0.42
N SER A 27 1.73 12.86 -1.02
CA SER A 27 2.70 11.77 -1.19
C SER A 27 3.16 11.18 0.14
N ARG A 28 3.32 12.00 1.18
CA ARG A 28 3.68 11.56 2.53
C ARG A 28 2.59 10.68 3.15
N LEU A 29 1.34 11.12 3.04
CA LEU A 29 0.18 10.38 3.55
C LEU A 29 -0.02 9.08 2.78
N MET A 30 0.19 9.09 1.46
CA MET A 30 0.10 7.87 0.63
C MET A 30 1.20 6.87 0.94
N ALA A 31 2.44 7.32 1.18
CA ALA A 31 3.54 6.45 1.61
C ALA A 31 3.24 5.82 2.99
N ALA A 32 2.76 6.63 3.94
CA ALA A 32 2.35 6.13 5.26
C ALA A 32 1.17 5.14 5.16
N PHE A 33 0.15 5.48 4.37
CA PHE A 33 -1.02 4.62 4.13
C PHE A 33 -0.63 3.27 3.51
N ALA A 34 0.23 3.27 2.50
CA ALA A 34 0.75 2.05 1.88
C ALA A 34 1.54 1.20 2.89
N ALA A 35 2.37 1.83 3.73
CA ALA A 35 3.13 1.14 4.76
C ALA A 35 2.21 0.50 5.81
N VAL A 36 1.21 1.24 6.30
CA VAL A 36 0.23 0.72 7.26
C VAL A 36 -0.54 -0.47 6.69
N LEU A 37 -1.01 -0.38 5.43
CA LEU A 37 -1.67 -1.50 4.76
C LEU A 37 -0.75 -2.72 4.62
N ALA A 38 0.50 -2.52 4.20
CA ALA A 38 1.46 -3.60 4.07
C ALA A 38 1.73 -4.30 5.41
N LEU A 39 1.95 -3.52 6.48
CA LEU A 39 2.17 -4.05 7.83
C LEU A 39 0.94 -4.80 8.36
N ALA A 40 -0.27 -4.28 8.11
CA ALA A 40 -1.50 -4.97 8.48
C ALA A 40 -1.62 -6.33 7.77
N VAL A 41 -1.32 -6.40 6.46
CA VAL A 41 -1.36 -7.66 5.71
C VAL A 41 -0.29 -8.65 6.21
N ILE A 42 0.92 -8.18 6.50
CA ILE A 42 2.03 -9.01 7.03
C ILE A 42 1.67 -9.65 8.36
N TRP A 43 1.15 -8.86 9.32
CA TRP A 43 0.94 -9.34 10.69
C TRP A 43 -0.42 -9.99 10.93
N LEU A 44 -1.46 -9.56 10.22
CA LEU A 44 -2.83 -10.02 10.49
C LEU A 44 -3.24 -11.20 9.63
N VAL A 45 -2.59 -11.42 8.47
CA VAL A 45 -3.13 -12.34 7.45
C VAL A 45 -2.09 -13.25 6.80
N LEU A 46 -0.88 -12.78 6.48
CA LEU A 46 0.07 -13.60 5.72
C LEU A 46 0.62 -14.78 6.57
N PRO A 47 0.77 -15.99 5.97
CA PRO A 47 1.29 -17.19 6.64
C PRO A 47 2.81 -17.15 6.76
N LEU A 48 3.35 -16.15 7.44
CA LEU A 48 4.80 -15.93 7.56
C LEU A 48 5.33 -16.39 8.92
N GLY A 49 6.54 -16.94 8.91
CA GLY A 49 7.28 -17.15 10.15
C GLY A 49 7.68 -15.82 10.80
N PRO A 50 7.81 -15.77 12.15
CA PRO A 50 8.06 -14.53 12.88
C PRO A 50 9.34 -13.80 12.41
N GLY A 51 10.40 -14.53 12.06
CA GLY A 51 11.64 -13.93 11.55
C GLY A 51 11.45 -13.21 10.21
N VAL A 52 10.69 -13.81 9.28
CA VAL A 52 10.40 -13.21 7.97
C VAL A 52 9.48 -12.01 8.11
N ALA A 53 8.46 -12.08 8.98
CA ALA A 53 7.55 -10.97 9.26
C ALA A 53 8.29 -9.74 9.82
N TRP A 54 9.23 -9.94 10.75
CA TRP A 54 10.07 -8.86 11.29
C TRP A 54 10.99 -8.25 10.23
N MET A 55 11.64 -9.07 9.41
CA MET A 55 12.49 -8.59 8.32
C MET A 55 11.69 -7.72 7.33
N LEU A 56 10.52 -8.17 6.90
CA LEU A 56 9.65 -7.39 6.01
C LEU A 56 9.15 -6.10 6.66
N THR A 57 8.84 -6.12 7.96
CA THR A 57 8.43 -4.93 8.74
C THR A 57 9.51 -3.85 8.70
N VAL A 58 10.77 -4.22 8.93
CA VAL A 58 11.91 -3.30 8.87
C VAL A 58 12.08 -2.73 7.46
N ILE A 59 12.00 -3.56 6.43
CA ILE A 59 12.11 -3.13 5.03
C ILE A 59 11.01 -2.12 4.68
N VAL A 60 9.75 -2.42 5.00
CA VAL A 60 8.61 -1.53 4.75
C VAL A 60 8.79 -0.19 5.48
N GLY A 61 9.22 -0.22 6.74
CA GLY A 61 9.50 0.99 7.52
C GLY A 61 10.60 1.86 6.92
N LEU A 62 11.73 1.26 6.52
CA LEU A 62 12.86 1.97 5.91
C LEU A 62 12.46 2.60 4.57
N VAL A 63 11.76 1.87 3.71
CA VAL A 63 11.28 2.37 2.42
C VAL A 63 10.30 3.53 2.62
N ALA A 64 9.36 3.41 3.57
CA ALA A 64 8.41 4.47 3.88
C ALA A 64 9.11 5.75 4.37
N LEU A 65 10.06 5.60 5.30
CA LEU A 65 10.85 6.73 5.81
C LEU A 65 11.69 7.38 4.71
N ALA A 66 12.34 6.59 3.85
CA ALA A 66 13.10 7.10 2.72
C ALA A 66 12.21 7.88 1.74
N LEU A 67 11.02 7.36 1.40
CA LEU A 67 10.07 8.03 0.51
C LEU A 67 9.54 9.34 1.12
N ILE A 68 9.21 9.36 2.41
CA ILE A 68 8.76 10.55 3.13
C ILE A 68 9.90 11.58 3.19
N GLY A 69 11.11 11.17 3.56
CA GLY A 69 12.32 12.00 3.58
C GLY A 69 12.65 12.61 2.21
N TRP A 70 12.57 11.80 1.14
CA TRP A 70 12.78 12.27 -0.22
C TRP A 70 11.72 13.29 -0.66
N CYS A 71 10.44 13.01 -0.37
CA CYS A 71 9.35 13.94 -0.67
C CYS A 71 9.46 15.25 0.10
N THR A 72 9.85 15.20 1.38
CA THR A 72 10.05 16.39 2.23
C THR A 72 11.21 17.24 1.72
N TYR A 73 12.36 16.62 1.46
CA TYR A 73 13.55 17.29 0.94
C TYR A 73 13.28 17.96 -0.42
N ARG A 74 12.68 17.23 -1.37
CA ARG A 74 12.30 17.78 -2.68
C ARG A 74 11.28 18.92 -2.59
N LEU A 75 10.45 18.95 -1.55
CA LEU A 75 9.49 20.02 -1.33
C LEU A 75 10.17 21.27 -0.76
N SER A 76 11.04 21.12 0.25
CA SER A 76 11.77 22.24 0.87
C SER A 76 12.64 22.95 -0.15
N ARG A 77 13.47 22.19 -0.88
CA ARG A 77 14.42 22.74 -1.85
C ARG A 77 13.73 23.51 -2.99
N ALA A 78 12.54 23.06 -3.41
CA ALA A 78 11.77 23.74 -4.45
C ALA A 78 11.10 25.03 -3.94
N ARG A 79 10.76 25.11 -2.64
CA ARG A 79 10.18 26.31 -2.03
C ARG A 79 11.23 27.40 -1.85
N GLU A 80 12.40 27.04 -1.31
CA GLU A 80 13.48 27.99 -1.04
C GLU A 80 13.96 28.71 -2.32
N GLN A 81 14.09 27.99 -3.43
CA GLN A 81 14.59 28.56 -4.70
C GLN A 81 13.60 29.47 -5.43
N SER A 82 12.32 29.45 -5.08
CA SER A 82 11.27 30.22 -5.79
C SER A 82 10.37 31.01 -4.84
N ALA A 83 10.83 31.19 -3.60
CA ALA A 83 10.09 31.86 -2.54
C ALA A 83 9.68 33.28 -2.97
N HIS A 84 10.60 34.07 -3.54
CA HIS A 84 10.29 35.45 -3.94
C HIS A 84 9.19 35.54 -5.01
N VAL A 85 9.21 34.65 -6.01
CA VAL A 85 8.17 34.64 -7.08
C VAL A 85 6.83 34.16 -6.53
N LEU A 86 6.83 33.15 -5.67
CA LEU A 86 5.61 32.64 -5.05
C LEU A 86 5.00 33.66 -4.06
N THR A 87 5.84 34.42 -3.35
CA THR A 87 5.38 35.53 -2.50
C THR A 87 4.77 36.64 -3.34
N ALA A 88 5.43 37.05 -4.42
CA ALA A 88 4.89 38.06 -5.34
C ALA A 88 3.57 37.60 -6.00
N LEU A 89 3.48 36.33 -6.40
CA LEU A 89 2.26 35.72 -6.92
C LEU A 89 1.16 35.66 -5.85
N GLY A 90 1.51 35.31 -4.61
CA GLY A 90 0.61 35.30 -3.47
C GLY A 90 0.03 36.70 -3.19
N ALA A 91 0.88 37.73 -3.19
CA ALA A 91 0.47 39.12 -3.03
C ALA A 91 -0.44 39.59 -4.18
N ALA A 92 -0.06 39.32 -5.43
CA ALA A 92 -0.83 39.73 -6.62
C ALA A 92 -2.19 39.03 -6.76
N THR A 93 -2.42 37.94 -6.02
CA THR A 93 -3.67 37.15 -6.08
C THR A 93 -4.38 37.07 -4.73
N ALA A 94 -3.95 37.84 -3.74
CA ALA A 94 -4.48 37.81 -2.38
C ALA A 94 -5.99 38.12 -2.34
N ASP A 95 -6.43 39.05 -3.19
CA ASP A 95 -7.81 39.51 -3.27
C ASP A 95 -8.73 38.61 -4.13
N ILE A 96 -8.17 37.57 -4.78
CA ILE A 96 -8.91 36.68 -5.67
C ILE A 96 -9.36 35.44 -4.90
N PRO A 97 -10.68 35.10 -4.89
CA PRO A 97 -11.16 33.86 -4.32
C PRO A 97 -10.42 32.63 -4.88
N ALA A 98 -10.06 31.68 -4.01
CA ALA A 98 -9.21 30.54 -4.36
C ALA A 98 -9.78 29.67 -5.52
N ASN A 99 -11.10 29.58 -5.65
CA ASN A 99 -11.80 28.90 -6.74
C ASN A 99 -11.67 29.61 -8.09
N LEU A 100 -11.64 30.94 -8.11
CA LEU A 100 -11.41 31.75 -9.32
C LEU A 100 -9.94 31.71 -9.71
N ARG A 101 -9.05 31.87 -8.73
CA ARG A 101 -7.59 31.77 -8.89
C ARG A 101 -7.13 30.44 -9.52
N THR A 102 -7.79 29.35 -9.18
CA THR A 102 -7.51 28.03 -9.77
C THR A 102 -8.11 27.84 -11.16
N ARG A 103 -9.15 28.59 -11.53
CA ARG A 103 -9.82 28.52 -12.84
C ARG A 103 -9.19 29.41 -13.91
N MET A 104 -8.70 30.59 -13.53
CA MET A 104 -8.08 31.54 -14.46
C MET A 104 -6.88 30.93 -15.20
N PRO A 105 -6.71 31.16 -16.51
CA PRO A 105 -5.49 30.78 -17.22
C PRO A 105 -4.26 31.41 -16.57
N LEU A 106 -3.23 30.62 -16.31
CA LEU A 106 -1.94 31.09 -15.82
C LEU A 106 -0.86 30.85 -16.87
N VAL A 107 -0.20 31.93 -17.28
CA VAL A 107 0.75 31.95 -18.38
C VAL A 107 2.11 32.44 -17.89
N LEU A 108 3.16 31.67 -18.21
CA LEU A 108 4.54 32.06 -17.93
C LEU A 108 5.07 32.91 -19.09
N VAL A 109 5.63 34.08 -18.82
CA VAL A 109 6.16 34.99 -19.83
C VAL A 109 7.68 35.06 -19.72
N THR A 110 8.39 34.75 -20.80
CA THR A 110 9.86 34.84 -20.87
C THR A 110 10.31 35.46 -22.18
N GLY A 111 11.57 35.88 -22.26
CA GLY A 111 12.15 36.49 -23.44
C GLY A 111 12.48 37.97 -23.25
N ASP A 112 12.22 38.76 -24.27
CA ASP A 112 12.66 40.15 -24.36
C ASP A 112 11.67 41.14 -23.71
N GLY A 113 12.17 42.30 -23.27
CA GLY A 113 11.32 43.41 -22.84
C GLY A 113 10.47 43.16 -21.59
N LEU A 114 10.81 42.18 -20.76
CA LEU A 114 10.03 41.84 -19.55
C LEU A 114 9.83 43.02 -18.59
N PRO A 115 10.82 43.90 -18.32
CA PRO A 115 10.60 45.10 -17.52
C PRO A 115 9.53 46.02 -18.11
N ALA A 116 9.53 46.21 -19.44
CA ALA A 116 8.55 47.06 -20.11
C ALA A 116 7.13 46.50 -20.05
N LEU A 117 6.97 45.17 -19.93
CA LEU A 117 5.67 44.51 -19.79
C LEU A 117 5.14 44.56 -18.36
N PHE A 118 5.98 44.25 -17.38
CA PHE A 118 5.54 44.01 -16.01
C PHE A 118 5.76 45.19 -15.07
N ASP A 119 6.88 45.90 -15.19
CA ASP A 119 7.25 46.92 -14.22
C ASP A 119 6.33 48.14 -14.36
N ARG A 120 6.10 48.81 -13.23
CA ARG A 120 5.35 50.06 -13.15
C ARG A 120 6.23 51.09 -12.46
N ILE A 121 5.89 52.36 -12.56
CA ILE A 121 6.72 53.46 -12.05
C ILE A 121 7.09 53.20 -10.57
N GLY A 122 8.37 52.94 -10.30
CA GLY A 122 8.90 52.67 -8.96
C GLY A 122 8.69 51.25 -8.40
N GLU A 123 8.12 50.31 -9.17
CA GLU A 123 7.77 48.98 -8.68
C GLU A 123 8.13 47.87 -9.69
N THR A 124 8.99 46.94 -9.28
CA THR A 124 9.28 45.72 -10.05
C THR A 124 8.22 44.66 -9.77
N ARG A 125 7.49 44.24 -10.80
CA ARG A 125 6.42 43.24 -10.65
C ARG A 125 6.82 41.92 -11.30
N HIS A 126 6.59 40.83 -10.57
CA HIS A 126 6.80 39.47 -11.09
C HIS A 126 5.50 38.80 -11.53
N ALA A 127 4.35 39.30 -11.09
CA ALA A 127 3.04 38.78 -11.46
C ALA A 127 2.10 39.94 -11.83
N HIS A 128 1.25 39.71 -12.82
CA HIS A 128 0.18 40.62 -13.21
C HIS A 128 -1.11 39.83 -13.37
N VAL A 129 -2.21 40.38 -12.87
CA VAL A 129 -3.56 39.83 -13.06
C VAL A 129 -4.35 40.86 -13.86
N GLY A 130 -4.87 40.44 -15.01
CA GLY A 130 -5.61 41.31 -15.92
C GLY A 130 -6.42 40.50 -16.93
N ASP A 131 -7.59 41.03 -17.31
CA ASP A 131 -8.41 40.60 -18.44
C ASP A 131 -8.54 39.08 -18.61
N GLY A 132 -8.87 38.42 -17.50
CA GLY A 132 -9.17 37.00 -17.47
C GLY A 132 -7.97 36.06 -17.29
N GLY A 133 -6.73 36.55 -17.12
CA GLY A 133 -5.54 35.70 -16.95
C GLY A 133 -4.56 36.14 -15.85
N ILE A 134 -3.72 35.20 -15.41
CA ILE A 134 -2.59 35.42 -14.49
C ILE A 134 -1.30 35.30 -15.30
N TRP A 135 -0.52 36.37 -15.34
CA TRP A 135 0.73 36.48 -16.07
C TRP A 135 1.89 36.44 -15.10
N LEU A 136 2.85 35.54 -15.32
CA LEU A 136 4.00 35.36 -14.44
C LEU A 136 5.30 35.59 -15.21
N ARG A 137 6.07 36.59 -14.77
CA ARG A 137 7.36 36.95 -15.36
C ARG A 137 8.42 35.90 -15.04
N VAL A 138 9.19 35.50 -16.05
CA VAL A 138 10.31 34.56 -15.95
C VAL A 138 11.55 35.21 -16.59
N ASP A 139 12.35 35.88 -15.75
CA ASP A 139 13.50 36.67 -16.17
C ASP A 139 14.59 35.83 -16.86
N ARG A 140 14.88 34.65 -16.30
CA ARG A 140 15.86 33.73 -16.86
C ARG A 140 15.13 32.50 -17.39
N PRO A 141 15.29 32.15 -18.68
CA PRO A 141 14.66 30.96 -19.24
C PRO A 141 14.96 29.69 -18.44
N GLN A 142 16.16 29.58 -17.87
CA GLN A 142 16.60 28.44 -17.06
C GLN A 142 15.76 28.20 -15.79
N ASP A 143 15.06 29.22 -15.29
CA ASP A 143 14.18 29.12 -14.11
C ASP A 143 12.77 28.60 -14.48
N LEU A 144 12.43 28.58 -15.77
CA LEU A 144 11.11 28.18 -16.27
C LEU A 144 10.69 26.77 -15.80
N PRO A 145 11.54 25.71 -15.86
CA PRO A 145 11.16 24.38 -15.37
C PRO A 145 10.80 24.36 -13.89
N ARG A 146 11.60 25.06 -13.07
CA ARG A 146 11.42 25.10 -11.61
C ARG A 146 10.16 25.87 -11.25
N LEU A 147 9.96 27.02 -11.88
CA LEU A 147 8.80 27.85 -11.66
C LEU A 147 7.51 27.17 -12.12
N ALA A 148 7.53 26.46 -13.25
CA ALA A 148 6.38 25.72 -13.73
C ALA A 148 5.93 24.64 -12.73
N VAL A 149 6.87 23.93 -12.10
CA VAL A 149 6.58 22.96 -11.03
C VAL A 149 6.06 23.65 -9.76
N ALA A 150 6.65 24.79 -9.39
CA ALA A 150 6.20 25.57 -8.24
C ALA A 150 4.76 26.07 -8.43
N VAL A 151 4.45 26.62 -9.60
CA VAL A 151 3.09 27.03 -9.99
C VAL A 151 2.13 25.86 -9.98
N ARG A 152 2.54 24.70 -10.51
CA ARG A 152 1.68 23.50 -10.46
C ARG A 152 1.27 23.16 -9.04
N ARG A 153 2.19 23.26 -8.08
CA ARG A 153 1.89 23.00 -6.65
C ARG A 153 1.03 24.09 -6.03
N TRP A 154 1.29 25.35 -6.38
CA TRP A 154 0.51 26.50 -5.92
C TRP A 154 -0.95 26.45 -6.43
N ARG A 155 -1.20 25.89 -7.62
CA ARG A 155 -2.54 25.63 -8.18
C ARG A 155 -3.09 24.24 -7.86
N ASP A 156 -2.76 23.70 -6.69
CA ASP A 156 -3.23 22.39 -6.22
C ASP A 156 -3.04 21.26 -7.22
N GLY A 157 -1.98 21.28 -8.04
CA GLY A 157 -1.63 20.26 -9.02
C GLY A 157 -1.92 20.60 -10.49
N ARG A 158 -2.54 21.75 -10.80
CA ARG A 158 -2.79 22.21 -12.18
C ARG A 158 -1.56 22.90 -12.75
N ALA A 159 -1.00 22.36 -13.83
CA ALA A 159 0.15 22.96 -14.51
C ALA A 159 -0.19 24.36 -15.08
N PRO A 160 0.81 25.21 -15.35
CA PRO A 160 0.60 26.42 -16.16
C PRO A 160 -0.11 26.10 -17.48
N ASP A 161 -0.99 26.98 -17.93
CA ASP A 161 -1.80 26.78 -19.13
C ASP A 161 -1.00 27.03 -20.41
N GLY A 162 0.10 27.79 -20.34
CA GLY A 162 1.06 27.92 -21.41
C GLY A 162 2.24 28.81 -21.09
N VAL A 163 3.09 28.99 -22.08
CA VAL A 163 4.28 29.85 -22.04
C VAL A 163 4.20 30.83 -23.21
N VAL A 164 4.34 32.11 -22.92
CA VAL A 164 4.46 33.19 -23.89
C VAL A 164 5.93 33.59 -24.00
N LEU A 165 6.44 33.56 -25.22
CA LEU A 165 7.73 34.10 -25.59
C LEU A 165 7.54 35.52 -26.13
N SER A 166 8.09 36.50 -25.42
CA SER A 166 8.25 37.86 -25.93
C SER A 166 9.51 37.96 -26.77
N VAL A 167 9.40 38.47 -28.00
CA VAL A 167 10.52 38.69 -28.92
C VAL A 167 10.52 40.15 -29.35
N ALA A 168 11.64 40.83 -29.16
CA ALA A 168 11.84 42.19 -29.65
C ALA A 168 13.10 42.22 -30.53
N PRO A 169 12.98 42.05 -31.86
CA PRO A 169 14.11 41.92 -32.77
C PRO A 169 15.15 43.05 -32.61
N ALA A 170 14.67 44.29 -32.47
CA ALA A 170 15.51 45.47 -32.32
C ALA A 170 16.38 45.50 -31.03
N LEU A 171 16.14 44.60 -30.05
CA LEU A 171 17.02 44.47 -28.88
C LEU A 171 18.24 43.57 -29.11
N HIS A 172 18.37 42.94 -30.29
CA HIS A 172 19.48 42.05 -30.61
C HIS A 172 20.37 42.64 -31.69
N THR A 173 21.67 42.36 -31.58
CA THR A 173 22.69 42.87 -32.51
C THR A 173 22.76 42.09 -33.82
N GLY A 174 22.21 40.88 -33.86
CA GLY A 174 22.21 40.01 -35.03
C GLY A 174 21.34 38.76 -34.86
N THR A 175 21.04 38.12 -36.00
CA THR A 175 20.15 36.95 -36.08
C THR A 175 20.71 35.74 -35.32
N ASP A 176 22.02 35.49 -35.38
CA ASP A 176 22.64 34.34 -34.72
C ASP A 176 22.51 34.39 -33.19
N VAL A 177 22.69 35.59 -32.61
CA VAL A 177 22.54 35.82 -31.17
C VAL A 177 21.10 35.55 -30.74
N LEU A 178 20.12 36.02 -31.53
CA LEU A 178 18.71 35.76 -31.29
C LEU A 178 18.40 34.26 -31.38
N VAL A 179 18.83 33.59 -32.46
CA VAL A 179 18.61 32.14 -32.64
C VAL A 179 19.21 31.34 -31.50
N GLN A 180 20.39 31.70 -31.00
CA GLN A 180 21.00 31.04 -29.85
C GLN A 180 20.17 31.23 -28.57
N LYS A 181 19.63 32.43 -28.32
CA LYS A 181 18.71 32.67 -27.20
C LYS A 181 17.42 31.85 -27.34
N LEU A 182 16.85 31.77 -28.55
CA LEU A 182 15.65 30.97 -28.82
C LEU A 182 15.89 29.48 -28.54
N ARG A 183 17.07 28.95 -28.87
CA ARG A 183 17.46 27.57 -28.54
C ARG A 183 17.51 27.32 -27.03
N VAL A 184 18.06 28.26 -26.25
CA VAL A 184 18.08 28.17 -24.78
C VAL A 184 16.65 28.16 -24.21
N ILE A 185 15.77 29.01 -24.73
CA ILE A 185 14.37 29.06 -24.27
C ILE A 185 13.64 27.77 -24.63
N ARG A 186 13.81 27.26 -25.86
CA ARG A 186 13.24 25.99 -26.29
C ARG A 186 13.69 24.84 -25.37
N GLN A 187 14.98 24.78 -25.05
CA GLN A 187 15.50 23.78 -24.12
C GLN A 187 14.84 23.89 -22.75
N ALA A 188 14.72 25.10 -22.20
CA ALA A 188 14.06 25.33 -20.93
C ALA A 188 12.58 24.91 -20.94
N VAL A 189 11.85 25.16 -22.02
CA VAL A 189 10.45 24.71 -22.14
C VAL A 189 10.36 23.18 -22.24
N ALA A 190 11.29 22.54 -22.97
CA ALA A 190 11.36 21.08 -23.05
C ALA A 190 11.64 20.45 -21.66
N ASP A 191 12.55 21.05 -20.89
CA ASP A 191 12.86 20.62 -19.53
C ASP A 191 11.67 20.82 -18.58
N ALA A 192 10.94 21.93 -18.71
CA ALA A 192 9.71 22.18 -17.97
C ALA A 192 8.63 21.15 -18.28
N ALA A 193 8.43 20.84 -19.56
CA ALA A 193 7.49 19.81 -19.99
C ALA A 193 7.85 18.43 -19.42
N ARG A 194 9.15 18.09 -19.41
CA ARG A 194 9.66 16.83 -18.82
C ARG A 194 9.40 16.77 -17.32
N MET A 195 9.66 17.85 -16.58
CA MET A 195 9.42 17.91 -15.13
C MET A 195 7.93 17.89 -14.77
N LEU A 196 7.06 18.46 -15.61
CA LEU A 196 5.61 18.44 -15.41
C LEU A 196 4.96 17.13 -15.85
N GLY A 197 5.59 16.37 -16.75
CA GLY A 197 4.98 15.22 -17.42
C GLY A 197 3.90 15.61 -18.43
N THR A 198 3.85 16.88 -18.84
CA THR A 198 2.87 17.41 -19.79
C THR A 198 3.52 18.48 -20.67
N ARG A 199 3.28 18.48 -21.99
CA ARG A 199 3.77 19.53 -22.90
C ARG A 199 3.17 20.88 -22.54
N LEU A 200 3.88 21.99 -22.68
CA LEU A 200 3.35 23.33 -22.45
C LEU A 200 3.02 24.01 -23.80
N PRO A 201 1.78 24.50 -24.02
CA PRO A 201 1.44 25.29 -25.20
C PRO A 201 2.30 26.56 -25.26
N GLY A 202 2.84 26.86 -26.44
CA GLY A 202 3.67 28.02 -26.70
C GLY A 202 2.96 29.09 -27.51
N TYR A 203 3.25 30.34 -27.17
CA TYR A 203 2.76 31.53 -27.86
C TYR A 203 3.91 32.49 -28.11
N VAL A 204 3.95 33.12 -29.28
CA VAL A 204 5.00 34.08 -29.63
C VAL A 204 4.39 35.48 -29.75
N ALA A 205 4.91 36.44 -29.01
CA ALA A 205 4.50 37.84 -29.08
C ALA A 205 5.69 38.68 -29.56
N VAL A 206 5.55 39.30 -30.73
CA VAL A 206 6.60 40.10 -31.36
C VAL A 206 6.33 41.58 -31.14
N TYR A 207 7.23 42.25 -30.43
CA TYR A 207 7.21 43.68 -30.13
C TYR A 207 8.18 44.41 -31.05
N GLN A 208 7.66 45.12 -32.04
CA GLN A 208 8.47 45.83 -33.02
C GLN A 208 7.75 47.11 -33.47
N ARG A 209 8.49 48.21 -33.65
CA ARG A 209 7.94 49.42 -34.29
C ARG A 209 7.78 49.17 -35.80
N LEU A 210 6.55 49.14 -36.27
CA LEU A 210 6.15 48.87 -37.65
C LEU A 210 5.95 50.15 -38.46
N THR A 211 5.59 51.25 -37.82
CA THR A 211 5.41 52.58 -38.45
C THR A 211 6.56 53.54 -38.11
N THR A 212 6.86 54.44 -39.05
CA THR A 212 7.90 55.48 -38.91
C THR A 212 7.27 56.88 -39.05
N GLY A 213 7.62 57.81 -38.15
CA GLY A 213 7.37 59.25 -38.37
C GLY A 213 5.97 59.82 -38.11
N GLY A 214 5.28 59.46 -37.02
CA GLY A 214 4.09 60.20 -36.56
C GLY A 214 4.13 60.47 -35.05
N PRO A 215 3.50 61.55 -34.53
CA PRO A 215 3.32 61.71 -33.09
C PRO A 215 2.64 60.46 -32.53
N VAL A 216 2.99 60.09 -31.29
CA VAL A 216 2.32 59.02 -30.53
C VAL A 216 0.88 59.49 -30.26
N GLY A 217 0.02 59.42 -31.27
CA GLY A 217 -1.40 59.61 -31.08
C GLY A 217 -1.89 58.56 -30.09
N PHE A 218 -2.85 58.94 -29.24
CA PHE A 218 -3.49 58.11 -28.21
C PHE A 218 -4.24 56.89 -28.76
N ALA A 219 -3.91 56.40 -29.96
CA ALA A 219 -4.43 55.15 -30.50
C ALA A 219 -3.83 54.00 -29.69
N THR A 220 -4.69 53.22 -29.06
CA THR A 220 -4.32 52.00 -28.35
C THR A 220 -3.62 51.05 -29.33
N PRO A 221 -2.41 50.55 -29.01
CA PRO A 221 -1.69 49.66 -29.91
C PRO A 221 -2.48 48.35 -30.10
N GLU A 222 -2.68 47.96 -31.35
CA GLU A 222 -3.48 46.80 -31.74
C GLU A 222 -2.63 45.56 -31.98
N TRP A 223 -3.14 44.41 -31.53
CA TRP A 223 -2.54 43.10 -31.81
C TRP A 223 -3.02 42.55 -33.14
N TYR A 224 -2.07 42.17 -34.00
CA TYR A 224 -2.30 41.41 -35.23
C TYR A 224 -1.80 39.99 -35.02
N GLY A 225 -2.62 38.97 -35.21
CA GLY A 225 -2.13 37.62 -34.98
C GLY A 225 -3.20 36.53 -35.05
N VAL A 226 -2.75 35.32 -34.75
CA VAL A 226 -3.61 34.13 -34.67
C VAL A 226 -3.40 33.46 -33.32
N SER A 227 -4.50 33.05 -32.69
CA SER A 227 -4.51 32.12 -31.58
C SER A 227 -5.47 30.96 -31.90
N SER A 228 -5.03 29.73 -31.64
CA SER A 228 -5.79 28.53 -31.96
C SER A 228 -5.71 27.49 -30.84
N ALA A 229 -6.78 26.71 -30.69
CA ALA A 229 -6.76 25.50 -29.87
C ALA A 229 -5.98 24.34 -30.54
N ALA A 230 -5.63 24.48 -31.82
CA ALA A 230 -4.86 23.51 -32.60
C ALA A 230 -3.43 24.01 -32.89
N TYR A 231 -2.51 23.08 -33.14
CA TYR A 231 -1.11 23.38 -33.41
C TYR A 231 -0.96 24.26 -34.67
N LEU A 232 -0.07 25.27 -34.61
CA LEU A 232 0.36 26.04 -35.77
C LEU A 232 1.29 25.18 -36.65
N THR A 233 0.73 24.28 -37.46
CA THR A 233 1.49 23.50 -38.46
C THR A 233 1.39 24.23 -39.79
N GLY A 234 2.48 24.86 -40.23
CA GLY A 234 2.62 25.40 -41.59
C GLY A 234 2.42 26.92 -41.73
N VAL A 235 2.98 27.44 -42.82
CA VAL A 235 2.97 28.86 -43.25
C VAL A 235 1.54 29.36 -43.51
N ASP A 236 0.65 28.46 -43.95
CA ASP A 236 -0.71 28.76 -44.43
C ASP A 236 -1.65 29.33 -43.35
N ARG A 237 -1.31 29.22 -42.07
CA ARG A 237 -2.15 29.74 -40.97
C ARG A 237 -1.92 31.22 -40.63
N LEU A 238 -0.89 31.85 -41.18
CA LEU A 238 -0.59 33.27 -40.91
C LEU A 238 -0.98 34.19 -42.07
N GLU A 239 -1.29 33.63 -43.25
CA GLU A 239 -1.79 34.34 -44.42
C GLU A 239 -3.04 35.20 -44.12
N PRO A 240 -4.03 34.73 -43.33
CA PRO A 240 -5.20 35.56 -43.00
C PRO A 240 -4.85 36.84 -42.22
N VAL A 241 -3.72 36.85 -41.48
CA VAL A 241 -3.26 38.05 -40.76
C VAL A 241 -2.70 39.08 -41.74
N ILE A 242 -1.98 38.61 -42.76
CA ILE A 242 -1.44 39.47 -43.82
C ILE A 242 -2.61 40.05 -44.63
N GLN A 243 -3.53 39.21 -45.07
CA GLN A 243 -4.74 39.63 -45.78
C GLN A 243 -5.58 40.63 -44.98
N ALA A 244 -5.78 40.40 -43.67
CA ALA A 244 -6.52 41.34 -42.83
C ALA A 244 -5.82 42.72 -42.74
N ALA A 245 -4.49 42.76 -42.77
CA ALA A 245 -3.73 44.02 -42.80
C ALA A 245 -3.81 44.71 -44.16
N GLU A 246 -3.78 43.97 -45.27
CA GLU A 246 -3.95 44.49 -46.64
C GLU A 246 -5.38 45.02 -46.88
N ASP A 247 -6.39 44.35 -46.32
CA ASP A 247 -7.78 44.80 -46.33
C ASP A 247 -7.95 46.15 -45.63
N MET A 248 -7.22 46.38 -44.53
CA MET A 248 -7.24 47.67 -43.84
C MET A 248 -6.71 48.81 -44.72
N VAL A 249 -5.67 48.55 -45.51
CA VAL A 249 -5.15 49.51 -46.51
C VAL A 249 -6.18 49.78 -47.59
N SER A 250 -6.85 48.73 -48.08
CA SER A 250 -7.87 48.85 -49.13
C SER A 250 -9.07 49.70 -48.68
N ARG A 251 -9.39 49.70 -47.38
CA ARG A 251 -10.47 50.52 -46.79
C ARG A 251 -10.09 51.98 -46.58
N ALA A 252 -8.79 52.31 -46.51
CA ALA A 252 -8.29 53.65 -46.25
C ALA A 252 -6.98 53.92 -47.04
N PRO A 253 -7.07 54.08 -48.37
CA PRO A 253 -5.88 54.14 -49.24
C PRO A 253 -4.99 55.37 -48.99
N ASP A 254 -5.55 56.45 -48.46
CA ASP A 254 -4.81 57.69 -48.15
C ASP A 254 -4.06 57.62 -46.80
N ASP A 255 -4.30 56.59 -45.98
CA ASP A 255 -3.57 56.40 -44.73
C ASP A 255 -2.20 55.76 -44.98
N ARG A 256 -1.18 56.64 -45.07
CA ARG A 256 0.23 56.22 -45.20
C ARG A 256 0.69 55.34 -44.04
N ALA A 257 0.18 55.55 -42.82
CA ALA A 257 0.58 54.76 -41.65
C ALA A 257 0.00 53.33 -41.73
N ALA A 258 -1.24 53.18 -42.20
CA ALA A 258 -1.84 51.87 -42.49
C ALA A 258 -1.05 51.12 -43.57
N SER A 259 -0.73 51.80 -44.69
CA SER A 259 0.08 51.23 -45.78
C SER A 259 1.47 50.76 -45.30
N MET A 260 2.17 51.58 -44.53
CA MET A 260 3.47 51.21 -43.96
C MET A 260 3.36 50.03 -42.99
N ARG A 261 2.29 50.00 -42.17
CA ARG A 261 2.06 48.92 -41.21
C ARG A 261 1.78 47.60 -41.91
N ALA A 262 0.93 47.58 -42.93
CA ALA A 262 0.62 46.36 -43.68
C ALA A 262 1.88 45.77 -44.35
N ALA A 263 2.67 46.61 -45.03
CA ALA A 263 3.93 46.17 -45.64
C ALA A 263 4.94 45.68 -44.58
N ALA A 264 5.02 46.36 -43.43
CA ALA A 264 5.86 45.95 -42.32
C ALA A 264 5.40 44.61 -41.71
N LEU A 265 4.09 44.41 -41.54
CA LEU A 265 3.49 43.18 -41.03
C LEU A 265 3.79 41.99 -41.93
N ALA A 266 3.55 42.11 -43.24
CA ALA A 266 3.84 41.04 -44.20
C ALA A 266 5.32 40.60 -44.12
N SER A 267 6.23 41.58 -44.09
CA SER A 267 7.67 41.32 -43.99
C SER A 267 8.07 40.68 -42.65
N ILE A 268 7.62 41.23 -41.52
CA ILE A 268 8.01 40.72 -40.20
C ILE A 268 7.39 39.35 -39.92
N ILE A 269 6.19 39.06 -40.43
CA ILE A 269 5.56 37.74 -40.33
C ILE A 269 6.43 36.71 -41.04
N GLY A 270 6.85 36.99 -42.29
CA GLY A 270 7.74 36.11 -43.05
C GLY A 270 9.09 35.89 -42.36
N TRP A 271 9.69 36.96 -41.82
CA TRP A 271 10.92 36.86 -41.03
C TRP A 271 10.73 36.04 -39.75
N THR A 272 9.62 36.26 -39.02
CA THR A 272 9.28 35.54 -37.78
C THR A 272 9.11 34.05 -38.05
N GLN A 273 8.48 33.68 -39.16
CA GLN A 273 8.33 32.27 -39.58
C GLN A 273 9.69 31.60 -39.80
N ARG A 274 10.59 32.24 -40.57
CA ARG A 274 11.91 31.68 -40.89
C ARG A 274 12.83 31.60 -39.68
N VAL A 275 12.94 32.70 -38.93
CA VAL A 275 13.95 32.86 -37.87
C VAL A 275 13.44 32.37 -36.53
N VAL A 276 12.25 32.83 -36.11
CA VAL A 276 11.75 32.57 -34.76
C VAL A 276 11.04 31.22 -34.70
N LEU A 277 9.97 31.04 -35.49
CA LEU A 277 9.17 29.81 -35.46
C LEU A 277 9.99 28.61 -35.95
N GLY A 278 10.84 28.81 -36.97
CA GLY A 278 11.83 27.83 -37.41
C GLY A 278 12.68 27.31 -36.25
N ALA A 279 13.36 28.18 -35.51
CA ALA A 279 14.23 27.77 -34.40
C ALA A 279 13.47 27.03 -33.27
N LEU A 280 12.22 27.41 -33.00
CA LEU A 280 11.41 26.81 -31.93
C LEU A 280 10.78 25.46 -32.32
N ALA A 281 10.46 25.27 -33.60
CA ALA A 281 9.78 24.08 -34.11
C ALA A 281 10.68 23.09 -34.86
N ASP A 282 11.94 23.44 -35.14
CA ASP A 282 12.88 22.62 -35.91
C ASP A 282 13.12 21.24 -35.28
N ARG A 283 12.73 20.17 -35.98
CA ARG A 283 12.85 18.79 -35.48
C ARG A 283 14.28 18.24 -35.45
N GLN A 284 15.23 18.92 -36.08
CA GLN A 284 16.63 18.49 -36.15
C GLN A 284 17.42 18.85 -34.88
N LEU A 285 16.93 19.80 -34.08
CA LEU A 285 17.57 20.18 -32.82
C LEU A 285 17.30 19.16 -31.70
N PRO A 286 18.25 18.96 -30.75
CA PRO A 286 18.16 17.92 -29.71
C PRO A 286 16.97 18.06 -28.75
N ALA A 287 16.57 19.31 -28.45
CA ALA A 287 15.40 19.59 -27.60
C ALA A 287 14.11 19.19 -28.33
N THR A 288 13.06 18.75 -27.62
CA THR A 288 11.77 18.49 -28.28
C THR A 288 11.23 19.76 -28.96
N PRO A 289 10.68 19.67 -30.19
CA PRO A 289 10.02 20.80 -30.85
C PRO A 289 8.94 21.40 -29.96
N TRP A 290 8.93 22.73 -29.84
CA TRP A 290 7.95 23.40 -29.01
C TRP A 290 6.62 23.53 -29.75
N ALA A 291 5.55 23.06 -29.11
CA ALA A 291 4.21 23.16 -29.66
C ALA A 291 3.64 24.57 -29.57
N LEU A 292 3.60 25.26 -30.71
CA LEU A 292 3.10 26.62 -30.84
C LEU A 292 1.62 26.64 -31.22
N PHE A 293 0.83 27.47 -30.55
CA PHE A 293 -0.62 27.57 -30.68
C PHE A 293 -1.09 28.98 -31.08
N GLY A 294 -0.22 29.98 -30.95
CA GLY A 294 -0.51 31.33 -31.43
C GLY A 294 0.75 32.15 -31.64
N ALA A 295 0.64 33.14 -32.53
CA ALA A 295 1.65 34.16 -32.77
C ALA A 295 0.97 35.51 -32.99
N GLY A 296 1.53 36.57 -32.42
CA GLY A 296 1.01 37.93 -32.53
C GLY A 296 2.12 38.95 -32.70
N TRP A 297 1.79 40.02 -33.41
CA TRP A 297 2.63 41.17 -33.72
C TRP A 297 1.90 42.44 -33.29
N ILE A 298 2.65 43.41 -32.79
CA ILE A 298 2.12 44.68 -32.35
C ILE A 298 3.05 45.80 -32.78
N ASP A 299 2.50 46.94 -33.19
CA ASP A 299 3.27 48.17 -33.46
C ASP A 299 3.65 48.89 -32.15
N CYS A 300 4.30 48.15 -31.26
CA CYS A 300 4.77 48.60 -29.96
C CYS A 300 6.10 47.91 -29.66
N GLY A 301 7.09 48.65 -29.19
CA GLY A 301 8.39 48.04 -28.90
C GLY A 301 9.50 49.06 -28.62
N PRO A 302 10.76 48.60 -28.59
CA PRO A 302 11.91 49.44 -28.34
C PRO A 302 12.18 50.37 -29.54
N ALA A 303 13.13 51.29 -29.37
CA ALA A 303 13.62 52.08 -30.49
C ALA A 303 14.21 51.17 -31.56
N THR A 304 13.88 51.43 -32.82
CA THR A 304 14.30 50.61 -33.95
C THR A 304 15.30 51.36 -34.82
N GLY A 305 16.24 50.63 -35.43
CA GLY A 305 17.28 51.21 -36.26
C GLY A 305 17.74 50.24 -37.35
N PRO A 306 18.52 50.71 -38.34
CA PRO A 306 18.84 49.93 -39.54
C PRO A 306 19.69 48.68 -39.28
N ASN A 307 20.26 48.55 -38.07
CA ASN A 307 21.16 47.46 -37.72
C ASN A 307 20.48 46.28 -37.03
N GLY A 308 19.15 46.33 -36.82
CA GLY A 308 18.43 45.23 -36.20
C GLY A 308 18.34 43.99 -37.11
N PRO A 309 18.10 42.79 -36.56
CA PRO A 309 18.08 41.55 -37.33
C PRO A 309 16.98 41.51 -38.39
N TRP A 310 15.81 42.09 -38.09
CA TRP A 310 14.71 42.17 -39.04
C TRP A 310 14.96 43.28 -40.08
N GLU A 311 15.44 44.45 -39.65
CA GLU A 311 15.73 45.59 -40.53
C GLU A 311 16.79 45.23 -41.58
N ARG A 312 17.82 44.48 -41.19
CA ARG A 312 18.81 43.95 -42.13
C ARG A 312 18.22 42.92 -43.10
N ASP A 313 17.33 42.05 -42.64
CA ASP A 313 16.65 41.08 -43.51
C ASP A 313 15.78 41.78 -44.56
N VAL A 314 15.07 42.84 -44.15
CA VAL A 314 14.30 43.71 -45.05
C VAL A 314 15.22 44.34 -46.09
N GLU A 315 16.33 44.96 -45.67
CA GLU A 315 17.28 45.60 -46.58
C GLU A 315 17.91 44.59 -47.55
N LEU A 316 18.22 43.37 -47.08
CA LEU A 316 18.74 42.30 -47.92
C LEU A 316 17.73 41.83 -48.98
N GLN A 317 16.45 41.70 -48.63
CA GLN A 317 15.40 41.17 -49.52
C GLN A 317 14.85 42.23 -50.48
N THR A 318 14.68 43.46 -50.00
CA THR A 318 13.98 44.52 -50.74
C THR A 318 14.90 45.61 -51.25
N ARG A 319 16.15 45.67 -50.78
CA ARG A 319 17.08 46.79 -50.97
C ARG A 319 16.56 48.12 -50.38
N VAL A 320 15.47 48.10 -49.61
CA VAL A 320 14.92 49.26 -48.92
C VAL A 320 15.45 49.33 -47.50
N ARG A 321 16.10 50.45 -47.18
CA ARG A 321 16.57 50.72 -45.82
C ARG A 321 15.49 51.43 -45.01
N ARG A 322 15.08 50.84 -43.88
CA ARG A 322 14.08 51.42 -42.98
C ARG A 322 14.68 52.58 -42.16
N SER A 323 13.87 53.61 -41.91
CA SER A 323 14.22 54.73 -41.03
C SER A 323 14.12 54.35 -39.55
N THR A 324 14.88 55.05 -38.71
CA THR A 324 14.86 54.90 -37.26
C THR A 324 13.50 55.31 -36.69
N SER A 325 12.97 54.55 -35.73
CA SER A 325 11.73 54.88 -35.01
C SER A 325 12.00 54.94 -33.51
N ALA A 326 11.39 55.90 -32.82
CA ALA A 326 11.51 56.02 -31.36
C ALA A 326 10.80 54.87 -30.65
N ALA A 327 11.24 54.59 -29.41
CA ALA A 327 10.62 53.59 -28.55
C ALA A 327 9.17 53.97 -28.20
N SER A 328 8.30 52.97 -28.09
CA SER A 328 6.95 53.18 -27.55
C SER A 328 7.00 53.52 -26.06
N PRO A 329 6.07 54.34 -25.55
CA PRO A 329 5.96 54.60 -24.12
C PRO A 329 5.68 53.29 -23.36
N THR A 330 6.22 53.17 -22.15
CA THR A 330 5.96 52.05 -21.25
C THR A 330 4.74 52.33 -20.37
N PRO A 331 4.01 51.30 -19.91
CA PRO A 331 4.27 49.88 -20.13
C PRO A 331 3.79 49.36 -21.49
N TRP A 332 4.46 48.35 -22.03
CA TRP A 332 4.00 47.61 -23.20
C TRP A 332 2.77 46.76 -22.84
N PRO A 333 1.76 46.65 -23.72
CA PRO A 333 0.57 45.85 -23.46
C PRO A 333 0.92 44.37 -23.45
N LEU A 334 0.25 43.59 -22.59
CA LEU A 334 0.39 42.13 -22.58
C LEU A 334 -0.32 41.51 -23.81
N PRO A 335 0.14 40.35 -24.31
CA PRO A 335 -0.44 39.71 -25.49
C PRO A 335 -1.70 38.92 -25.16
N GLN A 336 -2.69 39.59 -24.56
CA GLN A 336 -3.94 38.97 -24.11
C GLN A 336 -4.68 38.21 -25.22
N PRO A 337 -4.84 38.72 -26.46
CA PRO A 337 -5.55 37.99 -27.51
C PRO A 337 -4.93 36.61 -27.82
N LEU A 338 -3.64 36.41 -27.53
CA LEU A 338 -3.00 35.12 -27.73
C LEU A 338 -3.48 34.05 -26.76
N ILE A 339 -3.97 34.42 -25.57
CA ILE A 339 -4.37 33.45 -24.54
C ILE A 339 -5.88 33.16 -24.55
N GLU A 340 -6.67 33.95 -25.28
CA GLU A 340 -8.14 33.80 -25.36
C GLU A 340 -8.57 32.49 -26.02
N ALA A 341 -7.83 32.02 -27.04
CA ALA A 341 -8.09 30.74 -27.71
C ALA A 341 -7.24 29.58 -27.16
N MET A 342 -6.74 29.69 -25.92
CA MET A 342 -5.95 28.63 -25.28
C MET A 342 -6.72 27.30 -25.23
N PRO A 343 -6.06 26.16 -25.54
CA PRO A 343 -6.69 24.86 -25.43
C PRO A 343 -7.06 24.58 -23.97
N ARG A 344 -8.35 24.37 -23.70
CA ARG A 344 -8.83 23.98 -22.37
C ARG A 344 -8.28 22.61 -22.04
N ARG A 345 -7.46 22.52 -20.99
CA ARG A 345 -6.93 21.26 -20.50
C ARG A 345 -7.82 20.68 -19.42
N TYR A 346 -8.25 19.45 -19.64
CA TYR A 346 -8.84 18.67 -18.57
C TYR A 346 -7.77 18.36 -17.52
N TRP A 347 -8.12 18.67 -16.28
CA TRP A 347 -7.27 18.45 -15.14
C TRP A 347 -8.04 17.61 -14.14
N LEU A 348 -7.44 16.50 -13.72
CA LEU A 348 -7.93 15.71 -12.61
C LEU A 348 -7.28 16.24 -11.33
N SER A 349 -8.10 16.56 -10.32
CA SER A 349 -7.59 16.98 -9.02
C SER A 349 -6.64 15.94 -8.44
N PRO A 350 -5.46 16.32 -7.90
CA PRO A 350 -4.58 15.39 -7.21
C PRO A 350 -5.24 14.63 -6.08
N ARG A 351 -6.33 15.15 -5.50
CA ARG A 351 -7.11 14.43 -4.47
C ARG A 351 -7.91 13.28 -5.07
N VAL A 352 -8.50 13.47 -6.24
CA VAL A 352 -9.20 12.41 -6.97
C VAL A 352 -8.19 11.35 -7.41
N ALA A 353 -7.03 11.79 -7.92
CA ALA A 353 -5.94 10.87 -8.22
C ALA A 353 -5.48 10.12 -6.95
N ALA A 354 -5.28 10.80 -5.82
CA ALA A 354 -4.87 10.16 -4.57
C ALA A 354 -5.91 9.16 -4.05
N ALA A 355 -7.20 9.48 -4.16
CA ALA A 355 -8.28 8.56 -3.82
C ALA A 355 -8.26 7.31 -4.71
N ALA A 356 -8.05 7.47 -6.02
CA ALA A 356 -7.91 6.34 -6.94
C ALA A 356 -6.69 5.46 -6.60
N HIS A 357 -5.53 6.06 -6.29
CA HIS A 357 -4.35 5.31 -5.86
C HIS A 357 -4.57 4.62 -4.51
N ALA A 358 -5.21 5.27 -3.54
CA ALA A 358 -5.54 4.68 -2.25
C ALA A 358 -6.47 3.47 -2.41
N LEU A 359 -7.47 3.57 -3.29
CA LEU A 359 -8.37 2.46 -3.62
C LEU A 359 -7.62 1.31 -4.31
N ALA A 360 -6.70 1.62 -5.21
CA ALA A 360 -5.85 0.61 -5.85
C ALA A 360 -4.95 -0.11 -4.83
N LEU A 361 -4.31 0.64 -3.91
CA LEU A 361 -3.51 0.08 -2.82
C LEU A 361 -4.34 -0.82 -1.91
N LEU A 362 -5.56 -0.40 -1.56
CA LEU A 362 -6.48 -1.18 -0.77
C LEU A 362 -6.91 -2.46 -1.48
N ALA A 363 -7.15 -2.42 -2.80
CA ALA A 363 -7.44 -3.59 -3.61
C ALA A 363 -6.26 -4.59 -3.65
N CYS A 364 -5.02 -4.09 -3.80
CA CYS A 364 -3.83 -4.93 -3.72
C CYS A 364 -3.66 -5.57 -2.33
N ALA A 365 -3.87 -4.80 -1.26
CA ALA A 365 -3.82 -5.31 0.10
C ALA A 365 -4.91 -6.37 0.36
N ALA A 366 -6.12 -6.14 -0.13
CA ALA A 366 -7.22 -7.10 -0.05
C ALA A 366 -6.89 -8.40 -0.80
N ALA A 367 -6.34 -8.32 -2.02
CA ALA A 367 -5.94 -9.51 -2.77
C ALA A 367 -4.88 -10.34 -2.03
N ALA A 368 -3.87 -9.67 -1.46
CA ALA A 368 -2.85 -10.34 -0.64
C ALA A 368 -3.45 -10.94 0.65
N ALA A 369 -4.41 -10.27 1.27
CA ALA A 369 -5.14 -10.79 2.43
C ALA A 369 -5.98 -12.02 2.07
N PHE A 370 -6.75 -12.00 0.97
CA PHE A 370 -7.50 -13.19 0.52
C PHE A 370 -6.57 -14.38 0.26
N TRP A 371 -5.44 -14.14 -0.41
CA TRP A 371 -4.44 -15.18 -0.65
C TRP A 371 -3.84 -15.75 0.64
N GLY A 372 -3.43 -14.88 1.57
CA GLY A 372 -2.91 -15.29 2.87
C GLY A 372 -3.94 -16.07 3.69
N ALA A 373 -5.20 -15.63 3.67
CA ALA A 373 -6.29 -16.31 4.36
C ALA A 373 -6.62 -17.69 3.77
N ALA A 374 -6.56 -17.83 2.45
CA ALA A 374 -6.70 -19.11 1.77
C ALA A 374 -5.58 -20.08 2.17
N ARG A 375 -4.32 -19.63 2.17
CA ARG A 375 -3.16 -20.45 2.56
C ARG A 375 -3.20 -20.90 4.02
N ASN A 376 -3.60 -20.03 4.94
CA ASN A 376 -3.76 -20.41 6.34
C ASN A 376 -4.91 -21.40 6.55
N ASN A 377 -6.01 -21.27 5.80
CA ASN A 377 -7.10 -22.26 5.84
C ASN A 377 -6.66 -23.60 5.28
N GLU A 378 -5.95 -23.62 4.15
CA GLU A 378 -5.35 -24.83 3.59
C GLU A 378 -4.46 -25.52 4.62
N ALA A 379 -3.54 -24.79 5.25
CA ALA A 379 -2.66 -25.32 6.29
C ALA A 379 -3.43 -25.86 7.52
N LEU A 380 -4.51 -25.19 7.94
CA LEU A 380 -5.38 -25.64 9.03
C LEU A 380 -6.05 -26.97 8.70
N LEU A 381 -6.66 -27.07 7.50
CA LEU A 381 -7.35 -28.27 7.04
C LEU A 381 -6.38 -29.44 6.87
N THR A 382 -5.21 -29.21 6.29
CA THR A 382 -4.18 -30.25 6.12
C THR A 382 -3.69 -30.77 7.46
N ARG A 383 -3.45 -29.88 8.44
CA ARG A 383 -3.00 -30.29 9.77
C ARG A 383 -4.05 -31.14 10.49
N MET A 384 -5.27 -30.62 10.63
CA MET A 384 -6.36 -31.32 11.34
C MET A 384 -6.77 -32.62 10.62
N GLY A 385 -6.75 -32.64 9.29
CA GLY A 385 -6.97 -33.85 8.51
C GLY A 385 -5.89 -34.91 8.74
N ALA A 386 -4.62 -34.50 8.86
CA ALA A 386 -3.52 -35.40 9.20
C ALA A 386 -3.64 -35.93 10.64
N ASP A 387 -4.09 -35.10 11.59
CA ASP A 387 -4.29 -35.52 12.98
C ASP A 387 -5.46 -36.51 13.11
N LEU A 388 -6.56 -36.29 12.38
CA LEU A 388 -7.67 -37.26 12.25
C LEU A 388 -7.20 -38.59 11.64
N GLY A 389 -6.41 -38.52 10.56
CA GLY A 389 -5.82 -39.70 9.93
C GLY A 389 -4.87 -40.46 10.86
N ARG A 390 -4.07 -39.75 11.66
CA ARG A 390 -3.19 -40.37 12.66
C ARG A 390 -3.99 -41.12 13.72
N TYR A 391 -5.07 -40.54 14.23
CA TYR A 391 -5.93 -41.18 15.23
C TYR A 391 -6.60 -42.45 14.68
N SER A 392 -7.10 -42.42 13.44
CA SER A 392 -7.79 -43.57 12.84
C SER A 392 -6.85 -44.73 12.52
N MET A 393 -5.57 -44.46 12.25
CA MET A 393 -4.56 -45.50 11.97
C MET A 393 -4.01 -46.18 13.22
N ILE A 394 -4.13 -45.58 14.41
CA ILE A 394 -3.62 -46.18 15.66
C ILE A 394 -4.51 -47.36 16.08
N PRO A 395 -3.97 -48.59 16.16
CA PRO A 395 -4.76 -49.76 16.56
C PRO A 395 -5.25 -49.65 18.01
N THR A 396 -6.34 -50.35 18.35
CA THR A 396 -7.04 -50.24 19.64
C THR A 396 -6.28 -50.83 20.84
N ASP A 397 -5.29 -51.67 20.59
CA ASP A 397 -4.40 -52.26 21.60
C ASP A 397 -3.32 -51.28 22.12
N HIS A 398 -3.05 -50.19 21.40
CA HIS A 398 -2.07 -49.17 21.77
C HIS A 398 -2.70 -47.98 22.50
N ASP A 399 -3.27 -48.24 23.68
CA ASP A 399 -4.07 -47.26 24.45
C ASP A 399 -3.34 -45.94 24.74
N ALA A 400 -2.06 -45.97 25.13
CA ALA A 400 -1.30 -44.75 25.42
C ALA A 400 -1.16 -43.84 24.18
N ALA A 401 -0.73 -44.39 23.05
CA ALA A 401 -0.60 -43.64 21.80
C ALA A 401 -1.96 -43.14 21.27
N LYS A 402 -3.02 -43.94 21.45
CA LYS A 402 -4.38 -43.56 21.05
C LYS A 402 -4.94 -42.44 21.92
N ARG A 403 -4.65 -42.45 23.22
CA ARG A 403 -4.95 -41.35 24.14
C ARG A 403 -4.21 -40.06 23.80
N ASP A 404 -2.93 -40.16 23.45
CA ASP A 404 -2.15 -38.98 23.04
C ASP A 404 -2.72 -38.37 21.74
N ALA A 405 -3.05 -39.19 20.74
CA ALA A 405 -3.70 -38.72 19.53
C ALA A 405 -5.09 -38.13 19.79
N LEU A 406 -5.87 -38.72 20.71
CA LEU A 406 -7.16 -38.19 21.13
C LEU A 406 -7.04 -36.79 21.77
N GLN A 407 -6.02 -36.56 22.61
CA GLN A 407 -5.77 -35.24 23.20
C GLN A 407 -5.54 -34.17 22.13
N VAL A 408 -4.82 -34.51 21.05
CA VAL A 408 -4.63 -33.60 19.91
C VAL A 408 -5.97 -33.27 19.23
N LEU A 409 -6.82 -34.27 18.99
CA LEU A 409 -8.16 -34.03 18.40
C LEU A 409 -9.06 -33.17 19.28
N VAL A 410 -9.04 -33.37 20.60
CA VAL A 410 -9.78 -32.53 21.55
C VAL A 410 -9.27 -31.08 21.49
N ALA A 411 -7.94 -30.89 21.46
CA ALA A 411 -7.36 -29.55 21.33
C ALA A 411 -7.75 -28.87 20.01
N ASP A 412 -7.79 -29.60 18.90
CA ASP A 412 -8.25 -29.10 17.60
C ASP A 412 -9.75 -28.74 17.62
N ARG A 413 -10.61 -29.59 18.21
CA ARG A 413 -12.04 -29.31 18.42
C ARG A 413 -12.23 -28.02 19.22
N ASP A 414 -11.54 -27.90 20.34
CA ASP A 414 -11.63 -26.73 21.22
C ASP A 414 -11.06 -25.46 20.57
N GLN A 415 -10.08 -25.60 19.68
CA GLN A 415 -9.62 -24.49 18.84
C GLN A 415 -10.75 -24.00 17.90
N LEU A 416 -11.45 -24.92 17.21
CA LEU A 416 -12.55 -24.56 16.31
C LEU A 416 -13.76 -24.01 17.07
N ASP A 417 -14.09 -24.54 18.25
CA ASP A 417 -15.17 -24.02 19.10
C ASP A 417 -14.85 -22.61 19.59
N ARG A 418 -13.58 -22.33 19.96
CA ARG A 418 -13.13 -20.97 20.27
C ARG A 418 -13.31 -20.01 19.09
N TYR A 419 -13.03 -20.44 17.86
CA TYR A 419 -13.27 -19.59 16.68
C TYR A 419 -14.76 -19.34 16.43
N ALA A 420 -15.63 -20.32 16.72
CA ALA A 420 -17.08 -20.15 16.60
C ALA A 420 -17.62 -19.15 17.66
N ARG A 421 -17.11 -19.20 18.89
CA ARG A 421 -17.56 -18.35 20.00
C ARG A 421 -16.97 -16.94 19.99
N ASN A 422 -15.66 -16.83 19.80
CA ASN A 422 -14.93 -15.56 19.94
C ASN A 422 -14.71 -14.83 18.60
N GLY A 423 -15.10 -15.46 17.49
CA GLY A 423 -14.87 -14.96 16.14
C GLY A 423 -13.64 -15.57 15.46
N ILE A 424 -13.72 -15.65 14.14
CA ILE A 424 -12.67 -16.22 13.29
C ILE A 424 -11.53 -15.21 13.17
N PRO A 425 -10.27 -15.60 13.43
CA PRO A 425 -9.13 -14.68 13.29
C PRO A 425 -9.00 -14.19 11.84
N LEU A 426 -8.53 -12.96 11.63
CA LEU A 426 -8.43 -12.34 10.29
C LEU A 426 -7.63 -13.21 9.30
N ARG A 427 -6.58 -13.88 9.77
CA ARG A 427 -5.78 -14.83 8.97
C ARG A 427 -6.55 -16.04 8.44
N LEU A 428 -7.76 -16.32 8.93
CA LEU A 428 -8.63 -17.38 8.45
C LEU A 428 -9.94 -16.85 7.85
N SER A 429 -10.15 -15.53 7.87
CA SER A 429 -11.43 -14.87 7.56
C SER A 429 -11.61 -14.61 6.05
N PHE A 430 -12.26 -13.50 5.69
CA PHE A 430 -12.50 -13.07 4.32
C PHE A 430 -13.27 -14.10 3.47
N GLY A 431 -14.21 -14.82 4.10
CA GLY A 431 -14.99 -15.88 3.45
C GLY A 431 -14.22 -17.17 3.14
N MET A 432 -12.94 -17.26 3.56
CA MET A 432 -12.10 -18.43 3.30
C MET A 432 -12.20 -19.49 4.41
N TYR A 433 -12.86 -19.19 5.53
CA TYR A 433 -12.93 -20.10 6.68
C TYR A 433 -13.66 -21.40 6.36
N ARG A 434 -12.96 -22.53 6.46
CA ARG A 434 -13.52 -23.88 6.23
C ARG A 434 -13.45 -24.80 7.45
N GLY A 435 -12.88 -24.35 8.57
CA GLY A 435 -12.69 -25.18 9.77
C GLY A 435 -13.98 -25.75 10.35
N ALA A 436 -15.10 -25.04 10.22
CA ALA A 436 -16.41 -25.51 10.71
C ALA A 436 -16.84 -26.86 10.11
N GLN A 437 -16.40 -27.18 8.89
CA GLN A 437 -16.74 -28.44 8.21
C GLN A 437 -16.08 -29.67 8.86
N LEU A 438 -15.00 -29.48 9.63
CA LEU A 438 -14.29 -30.55 10.33
C LEU A 438 -14.93 -30.90 11.68
N MET A 439 -15.83 -30.05 12.20
CA MET A 439 -16.40 -30.23 13.53
C MET A 439 -17.14 -31.57 13.71
N PRO A 440 -17.99 -32.03 12.77
CA PRO A 440 -18.64 -33.33 12.91
C PRO A 440 -17.64 -34.49 12.95
N ALA A 441 -16.66 -34.48 12.03
CA ALA A 441 -15.63 -35.53 11.97
C ALA A 441 -14.78 -35.61 13.24
N LEU A 442 -14.45 -34.46 13.85
CA LEU A 442 -13.76 -34.41 15.14
C LEU A 442 -14.62 -34.96 16.28
N ASN A 443 -15.89 -34.56 16.33
CA ASN A 443 -16.82 -35.04 17.36
C ASN A 443 -17.04 -36.56 17.27
N ASP A 444 -17.22 -37.09 16.06
CA ASP A 444 -17.41 -38.53 15.82
C ASP A 444 -16.14 -39.31 16.20
N ALA A 445 -14.96 -38.82 15.82
CA ALA A 445 -13.69 -39.44 16.20
C ALA A 445 -13.48 -39.45 17.72
N ILE A 446 -13.80 -38.35 18.41
CA ILE A 446 -13.70 -38.28 19.88
C ILE A 446 -14.72 -39.22 20.55
N ALA A 447 -15.95 -39.29 20.04
CA ALA A 447 -17.00 -40.17 20.57
C ALA A 447 -16.70 -41.66 20.36
N SER A 448 -15.90 -42.00 19.34
CA SER A 448 -15.51 -43.40 19.03
C SER A 448 -14.53 -44.03 20.04
N TYR A 449 -13.91 -43.23 20.90
CA TYR A 449 -12.93 -43.75 21.86
C TYR A 449 -13.62 -44.52 22.99
N VAL A 450 -13.27 -45.80 23.12
CA VAL A 450 -13.67 -46.66 24.24
C VAL A 450 -12.43 -47.01 25.05
N PRO A 451 -12.36 -46.64 26.34
CA PRO A 451 -11.21 -46.98 27.18
C PRO A 451 -11.15 -48.50 27.40
N PRO A 452 -9.94 -49.10 27.48
CA PRO A 452 -9.81 -50.51 27.79
C PRO A 452 -10.44 -50.81 29.16
N PRO A 453 -11.02 -52.01 29.35
CA PRO A 453 -11.58 -52.40 30.64
C PRO A 453 -10.50 -52.29 31.73
N PRO A 454 -10.86 -51.83 32.94
CA PRO A 454 -9.90 -51.73 34.03
C PRO A 454 -9.32 -53.13 34.31
N PRO A 455 -8.01 -53.23 34.61
CA PRO A 455 -7.42 -54.50 35.00
C PRO A 455 -8.17 -55.09 36.20
N PRO A 456 -8.28 -56.43 36.30
CA PRO A 456 -8.99 -57.07 37.40
C PRO A 456 -8.39 -56.66 38.74
N ALA A 457 -9.25 -56.48 39.74
CA ALA A 457 -8.81 -56.18 41.10
C ALA A 457 -8.14 -57.43 41.70
N VAL A 458 -6.86 -57.34 42.01
CA VAL A 458 -6.06 -58.40 42.63
C VAL A 458 -5.65 -57.96 44.03
N VAL A 459 -6.03 -58.72 45.05
CA VAL A 459 -5.49 -58.62 46.41
C VAL A 459 -4.46 -59.73 46.60
N THR A 460 -3.21 -59.34 46.80
CA THR A 460 -2.12 -60.27 47.11
C THR A 460 -1.97 -60.40 48.62
N LEU A 461 -2.16 -61.61 49.13
CA LEU A 461 -1.93 -61.96 50.53
C LEU A 461 -0.59 -62.69 50.67
N ASP A 462 0.23 -62.26 51.63
CA ASP A 462 1.48 -62.93 51.94
C ASP A 462 1.22 -64.28 52.65
N SER A 463 1.70 -65.37 52.05
CA SER A 463 1.49 -66.72 52.58
C SER A 463 2.23 -66.93 53.90
N MET A 464 3.31 -66.20 54.18
CA MET A 464 4.05 -66.30 55.44
C MET A 464 3.29 -65.71 56.63
N SER A 465 2.45 -64.71 56.38
CA SER A 465 1.55 -64.11 57.37
C SER A 465 0.36 -65.04 57.68
N LEU A 466 -0.09 -65.81 56.69
CA LEU A 466 -1.26 -66.68 56.79
C LEU A 466 -0.95 -68.09 57.29
N PHE A 467 0.19 -68.68 56.91
CA PHE A 467 0.50 -70.10 57.11
C PHE A 467 1.88 -70.33 57.75
N ASP A 468 2.02 -71.46 58.43
CA ASP A 468 3.34 -71.98 58.82
C ASP A 468 4.03 -72.69 57.65
N SER A 469 5.36 -72.87 57.76
CA SER A 469 6.16 -73.55 56.75
C SER A 469 5.65 -74.97 56.49
N GLY A 470 5.47 -75.34 55.23
CA GLY A 470 4.97 -76.65 54.81
C GLY A 470 3.51 -76.95 55.19
N ARG A 471 2.78 -76.00 55.79
CA ARG A 471 1.40 -76.18 56.22
C ARG A 471 0.43 -75.33 55.39
N ALA A 472 -0.80 -75.82 55.31
CA ALA A 472 -1.94 -75.14 54.70
C ALA A 472 -3.03 -74.74 55.73
N GLN A 473 -2.74 -74.85 57.02
CA GLN A 473 -3.64 -74.40 58.07
C GLN A 473 -3.39 -72.92 58.42
N LEU A 474 -4.45 -72.11 58.43
CA LEU A 474 -4.37 -70.68 58.75
C LEU A 474 -3.92 -70.46 60.21
N LYS A 475 -3.01 -69.51 60.43
CA LYS A 475 -2.51 -69.12 61.75
C LYS A 475 -3.58 -68.42 62.59
N PRO A 476 -3.59 -68.60 63.93
CA PRO A 476 -4.38 -67.77 64.84
C PRO A 476 -3.97 -66.28 64.68
N GLY A 477 -4.88 -65.42 64.23
CA GLY A 477 -4.61 -63.99 63.97
C GLY A 477 -4.50 -63.59 62.50
N SER A 478 -4.49 -64.55 61.56
CA SER A 478 -4.53 -64.31 60.10
C SER A 478 -5.79 -63.55 59.63
N ASN A 479 -6.86 -63.56 60.44
CA ASN A 479 -8.11 -62.85 60.20
C ASN A 479 -7.91 -61.38 59.80
N ARG A 480 -6.94 -60.67 60.37
CA ARG A 480 -6.71 -59.25 60.07
C ARG A 480 -6.29 -59.01 58.62
N ALA A 481 -5.46 -59.90 58.06
CA ALA A 481 -5.06 -59.83 56.65
C ALA A 481 -6.20 -60.26 55.72
N MET A 482 -7.09 -61.14 56.19
CA MET A 482 -8.23 -61.64 55.40
C MET A 482 -9.45 -60.71 55.40
N VAL A 483 -9.63 -59.86 56.42
CA VAL A 483 -10.70 -58.84 56.46
C VAL A 483 -10.63 -57.91 55.25
N GLY A 484 -9.43 -57.46 54.86
CA GLY A 484 -9.28 -56.60 53.67
C GLY A 484 -9.69 -57.29 52.37
N ALA A 485 -9.40 -58.59 52.23
CA ALA A 485 -9.87 -59.38 51.09
C ALA A 485 -11.39 -59.58 51.11
N LEU A 486 -11.96 -59.81 52.30
CA LEU A 486 -13.40 -59.96 52.50
C LEU A 486 -14.17 -58.69 52.15
N ASP A 487 -13.68 -57.52 52.55
CA ASP A 487 -14.30 -56.23 52.21
C ASP A 487 -14.24 -55.96 50.70
N MET A 488 -13.13 -56.34 50.04
CA MET A 488 -13.01 -56.25 48.58
C MET A 488 -14.02 -57.16 47.86
N ILE A 489 -14.21 -58.39 48.36
CA ILE A 489 -15.16 -59.34 47.78
C ILE A 489 -16.61 -58.86 48.00
N LYS A 490 -16.97 -58.44 49.21
CA LYS A 490 -18.32 -57.96 49.53
C LYS A 490 -18.73 -56.70 48.76
N SER A 491 -17.75 -55.87 48.37
CA SER A 491 -18.01 -54.69 47.53
C SER A 491 -18.24 -55.02 46.05
N HIS A 492 -18.05 -56.27 45.62
CA HIS A 492 -18.22 -56.72 44.23
C HIS A 492 -18.97 -58.07 44.13
N PRO A 493 -20.26 -58.11 44.53
CA PRO A 493 -21.06 -59.35 44.58
C PRO A 493 -21.37 -59.96 43.20
N ASP A 494 -21.10 -59.23 42.12
CA ASP A 494 -21.32 -59.58 40.72
C ASP A 494 -20.13 -60.34 40.08
N LYS A 495 -19.03 -60.53 40.81
CA LYS A 495 -17.77 -61.10 40.28
C LYS A 495 -17.48 -62.48 40.88
N ARG A 496 -16.89 -63.36 40.07
CA ARG A 496 -16.34 -64.64 40.56
C ARG A 496 -14.98 -64.42 41.19
N ILE A 497 -14.65 -65.26 42.18
CA ILE A 497 -13.46 -65.10 43.00
C ILE A 497 -12.47 -66.20 42.65
N LEU A 498 -11.32 -65.85 42.07
CA LEU A 498 -10.23 -66.78 41.86
C LEU A 498 -9.24 -66.68 43.02
N VAL A 499 -9.06 -67.76 43.77
CA VAL A 499 -8.02 -67.88 44.80
C VAL A 499 -6.87 -68.70 44.23
N ALA A 500 -5.74 -68.04 44.00
CA ALA A 500 -4.56 -68.62 43.38
C ALA A 500 -3.40 -68.74 44.38
N GLY A 501 -2.89 -69.94 44.59
CA GLY A 501 -1.76 -70.21 45.48
C GLY A 501 -0.43 -70.30 44.73
N TYR A 502 0.63 -69.74 45.31
CA TYR A 502 1.99 -69.77 44.76
C TYR A 502 3.02 -70.16 45.83
N THR A 503 4.08 -70.85 45.41
CA THR A 503 5.24 -71.19 46.25
C THR A 503 6.52 -70.59 45.69
N ASP A 504 7.58 -70.61 46.48
CA ASP A 504 8.94 -70.46 45.94
C ASP A 504 9.40 -71.77 45.26
N ASN A 505 10.64 -71.80 44.81
CA ASN A 505 11.25 -72.96 44.14
C ASN A 505 11.89 -73.97 45.11
N VAL A 506 11.68 -73.84 46.42
CA VAL A 506 12.31 -74.73 47.42
C VAL A 506 11.41 -75.94 47.63
N GLY A 507 11.98 -77.14 47.48
CA GLY A 507 11.26 -78.41 47.65
C GLY A 507 10.83 -79.07 46.33
N ASN A 508 10.06 -80.15 46.43
CA ASN A 508 9.62 -80.92 45.28
C ASN A 508 8.47 -80.19 44.52
N PRO A 509 8.53 -80.07 43.18
CA PRO A 509 7.50 -79.42 42.36
C PRO A 509 6.07 -79.91 42.59
N ASP A 510 5.84 -81.22 42.65
CA ASP A 510 4.52 -81.81 42.83
C ASP A 510 3.97 -81.55 44.23
N SER A 511 4.87 -81.56 45.22
CA SER A 511 4.52 -81.21 46.61
C SER A 511 4.17 -79.72 46.74
N ASN A 512 4.90 -78.86 46.04
CA ASN A 512 4.64 -77.42 46.01
C ASN A 512 3.34 -77.08 45.29
N LEU A 513 3.00 -77.80 44.22
CA LEU A 513 1.71 -77.67 43.55
C LEU A 513 0.57 -78.03 44.51
N LYS A 514 0.63 -79.20 45.16
CA LYS A 514 -0.35 -79.63 46.17
C LYS A 514 -0.47 -78.63 47.33
N LEU A 515 0.66 -78.15 47.85
CA LEU A 515 0.71 -77.18 48.94
C LEU A 515 0.07 -75.84 48.53
N SER A 516 0.34 -75.38 47.32
CA SER A 516 -0.25 -74.15 46.79
C SER A 516 -1.77 -74.25 46.63
N THR A 517 -2.28 -75.38 46.13
CA THR A 517 -3.71 -75.67 46.02
C THR A 517 -4.35 -75.74 47.40
N ALA A 518 -3.77 -76.50 48.34
CA ALA A 518 -4.32 -76.64 49.69
C ALA A 518 -4.35 -75.30 50.47
N ARG A 519 -3.38 -74.42 50.26
CA ARG A 519 -3.39 -73.07 50.84
C ARG A 519 -4.48 -72.19 50.24
N ALA A 520 -4.70 -72.29 48.94
CA ALA A 520 -5.79 -71.58 48.27
C ALA A 520 -7.18 -72.10 48.71
N GLU A 521 -7.31 -73.42 48.92
CA GLU A 521 -8.50 -74.05 49.53
C GLU A 521 -8.75 -73.53 50.93
N ALA A 522 -7.74 -73.49 51.80
CA ALA A 522 -7.89 -72.98 53.17
C ALA A 522 -8.31 -71.50 53.20
N VAL A 523 -7.80 -70.67 52.28
CA VAL A 523 -8.23 -69.28 52.13
C VAL A 523 -9.69 -69.20 51.64
N ARG A 524 -10.09 -70.02 50.65
CA ARG A 524 -11.48 -70.11 50.20
C ARG A 524 -12.40 -70.49 51.36
N ASP A 525 -12.08 -71.56 52.09
CA ASP A 525 -12.97 -72.11 53.12
C ASP A 525 -13.22 -71.09 54.24
N TRP A 526 -12.16 -70.42 54.69
CA TRP A 526 -12.30 -69.33 55.63
C TRP A 526 -13.17 -68.19 55.08
N LEU A 527 -13.00 -67.83 53.79
CA LEU A 527 -13.82 -66.78 53.16
C LEU A 527 -15.29 -67.20 53.06
N VAL A 528 -15.59 -68.45 52.71
CA VAL A 528 -16.96 -68.99 52.69
C VAL A 528 -17.58 -68.90 54.09
N ASP A 529 -16.88 -69.38 55.11
CA ASP A 529 -17.36 -69.39 56.50
C ASP A 529 -17.57 -67.97 57.06
N ALA A 530 -16.66 -67.04 56.77
CA ALA A 530 -16.70 -65.67 57.30
C ALA A 530 -17.67 -64.75 56.54
N SER A 531 -18.01 -65.07 55.28
CA SER A 531 -18.80 -64.21 54.40
C SER A 531 -20.23 -64.70 54.14
N GLY A 532 -20.46 -66.01 54.23
CA GLY A 532 -21.68 -66.66 53.78
C GLY A 532 -21.81 -66.77 52.25
N ILE A 533 -20.75 -66.47 51.49
CA ILE A 533 -20.75 -66.59 50.02
C ILE A 533 -20.71 -68.07 49.62
N PRO A 534 -21.57 -68.54 48.70
CA PRO A 534 -21.56 -69.93 48.25
C PRO A 534 -20.20 -70.34 47.69
N ALA A 535 -19.74 -71.54 48.04
CA ALA A 535 -18.48 -72.09 47.52
C ALA A 535 -18.44 -72.15 45.97
N THR A 536 -19.59 -72.19 45.30
CA THR A 536 -19.73 -72.17 43.84
C THR A 536 -19.27 -70.87 43.18
N GLN A 537 -19.12 -69.77 43.93
CA GLN A 537 -18.56 -68.51 43.42
C GLN A 537 -17.03 -68.46 43.45
N PHE A 538 -16.38 -69.44 44.08
CA PHE A 538 -14.93 -69.51 44.19
C PHE A 538 -14.33 -70.54 43.23
N ALA A 539 -13.33 -70.11 42.47
CA ALA A 539 -12.42 -70.98 41.74
C ALA A 539 -11.08 -71.04 42.48
N ILE A 540 -10.46 -72.22 42.54
CA ILE A 540 -9.14 -72.39 43.16
C ILE A 540 -8.15 -72.86 42.12
N GLN A 541 -6.95 -72.29 42.17
CA GLN A 541 -5.84 -72.73 41.34
C GLN A 541 -4.54 -72.75 42.13
N GLY A 542 -3.90 -73.90 42.23
CA GLY A 542 -2.49 -73.98 42.62
C GLY A 542 -1.59 -73.77 41.40
N TYR A 543 -0.63 -72.85 41.49
CA TYR A 543 0.40 -72.67 40.46
C TYR A 543 1.77 -73.22 40.89
N GLY A 544 1.94 -73.65 42.15
CA GLY A 544 3.23 -74.04 42.70
C GLY A 544 4.29 -72.97 42.45
N MET A 545 5.46 -73.38 41.95
CA MET A 545 6.59 -72.50 41.66
C MET A 545 6.58 -71.91 40.23
N THR A 546 5.58 -72.21 39.41
CA THR A 546 5.61 -71.98 37.94
C THR A 546 5.42 -70.51 37.53
N ARG A 547 4.95 -69.65 38.44
CA ARG A 547 4.67 -68.22 38.19
C ARG A 547 5.31 -67.32 39.26
N PRO A 548 6.65 -67.21 39.29
CA PRO A 548 7.34 -66.33 40.24
C PRO A 548 7.17 -64.85 39.87
N ILE A 549 6.97 -63.99 40.87
CA ILE A 549 6.90 -62.52 40.71
C ILE A 549 8.21 -61.82 41.08
N ALA A 550 9.13 -62.54 41.72
CA ALA A 550 10.44 -62.08 42.10
C ALA A 550 11.48 -63.20 41.91
N SER A 551 12.77 -62.83 41.88
CA SER A 551 13.84 -63.81 41.73
C SER A 551 13.87 -64.80 42.90
N ASN A 552 13.79 -66.10 42.61
CA ASN A 552 13.93 -67.15 43.62
C ASN A 552 15.36 -67.27 44.20
N ASN A 553 16.32 -66.55 43.63
CA ASN A 553 17.72 -66.59 44.05
C ASN A 553 17.96 -65.79 45.35
N THR A 554 17.07 -64.87 45.73
CA THR A 554 17.19 -64.09 46.97
C THR A 554 16.15 -64.51 48.00
N PRO A 555 16.47 -64.46 49.32
CA PRO A 555 15.49 -64.73 50.37
C PRO A 555 14.23 -63.87 50.27
N ASP A 556 14.39 -62.58 49.97
CA ASP A 556 13.28 -61.64 49.82
C ASP A 556 12.41 -61.92 48.59
N GLY A 557 13.03 -62.38 47.50
CA GLY A 557 12.29 -62.80 46.31
C GLY A 557 11.51 -64.10 46.54
N ARG A 558 12.08 -65.06 47.27
CA ARG A 558 11.36 -66.27 47.72
C ARG A 558 10.22 -65.96 48.68
N ALA A 559 10.39 -65.01 49.60
CA ALA A 559 9.30 -64.55 50.46
C ALA A 559 8.14 -63.99 49.62
N ARG A 560 8.43 -63.12 48.65
CA ARG A 560 7.40 -62.57 47.73
C ARG A 560 6.72 -63.61 46.86
N ASN A 561 7.43 -64.67 46.45
CA ASN A 561 6.83 -65.75 45.66
C ASN A 561 5.88 -66.64 46.46
N ARG A 562 6.03 -66.71 47.79
CA ARG A 562 5.12 -67.43 48.70
C ARG A 562 3.90 -66.56 49.00
N ARG A 563 2.89 -66.61 48.15
CA ARG A 563 1.70 -65.76 48.25
C ARG A 563 0.42 -66.49 47.86
N VAL A 564 -0.71 -65.95 48.28
CA VAL A 564 -2.02 -66.30 47.76
C VAL A 564 -2.62 -65.04 47.16
N GLU A 565 -3.01 -65.08 45.90
CA GLU A 565 -3.70 -63.97 45.23
C GLU A 565 -5.19 -64.26 45.19
N ILE A 566 -5.99 -63.24 45.49
CA ILE A 566 -7.43 -63.24 45.33
C ILE A 566 -7.73 -62.27 44.20
N THR A 567 -8.23 -62.79 43.09
CA THR A 567 -8.55 -62.01 41.90
C THR A 567 -10.05 -62.02 41.67
N LEU A 568 -10.65 -60.85 41.56
CA LEU A 568 -12.05 -60.70 41.16
C LEU A 568 -12.13 -60.72 39.63
N VAL A 569 -12.73 -61.76 39.08
CA VAL A 569 -12.88 -61.95 37.65
C VAL A 569 -14.32 -61.59 37.26
N PRO A 570 -14.54 -60.73 36.24
CA PRO A 570 -15.87 -60.48 35.70
C PRO A 570 -16.51 -61.80 35.25
N ASP A 571 -17.80 -62.00 35.55
CA ASP A 571 -18.54 -63.14 34.99
C ASP A 571 -18.81 -62.86 33.51
N LEU A 572 -17.88 -63.25 32.64
CA LEU A 572 -18.05 -63.14 31.21
C LEU A 572 -19.00 -64.26 30.76
N PRO A 573 -20.16 -63.97 30.13
CA PRO A 573 -20.94 -65.00 29.48
C PRO A 573 -20.06 -65.70 28.44
N ALA A 574 -20.10 -67.04 28.44
CA ALA A 574 -19.36 -67.86 27.50
C ALA A 574 -19.66 -67.41 26.06
N HIS A 575 -18.61 -66.95 25.38
CA HIS A 575 -18.46 -66.72 23.95
C HIS A 575 -19.76 -66.83 23.11
N GLU A 576 -20.37 -65.70 22.74
CA GLU A 576 -21.00 -65.61 21.42
C GLU A 576 -19.89 -65.79 20.38
N GLY A 577 -19.93 -66.92 19.69
CA GLY A 577 -18.99 -67.25 18.63
C GLY A 577 -19.02 -66.15 17.56
N GLN A 578 -17.84 -65.61 17.26
CA GLN A 578 -17.60 -64.84 16.04
C GLN A 578 -17.92 -65.73 14.84
N GLY A 579 -19.11 -65.53 14.26
CA GLY A 579 -19.43 -65.96 12.91
C GLY A 579 -18.67 -65.10 11.91
N LYS A 580 -17.95 -65.81 11.01
CA LYS A 580 -17.24 -65.38 9.80
C LYS A 580 -17.52 -64.01 9.21
#